data_AF-A0A6P0DT19-F1
#
_entry.id   AF-A0A6P0DT19-F1
#
_cell.length_a   1.000
_cell.length_b   1.000
_cell.length_c   1.000
_cell.angle_alpha   90.00
_cell.angle_beta   90.00
_cell.angle_gamma   90.00
#
_symmetry.space_group_name_H-M   'P 1'
#
loop_
_entity.id
_entity.type
_entity.pdbx_description
1 polymer ?
#
loop_
_entity_poly.entity_id
_entity_poly.type
_entity_poly.pdbx_seq_one_letter_code
_entity_poly.pdbx_strand_id
1 'polypeptide(L)' 'MHFRRRIPSLTALVTLEAVLRKKSFTTAATELGVTQAAVSRQIA' A
#
# COMPACT_ATOMS: atom_id res chain seq x y z
N MET A 1 18.57 17.23 -2.86
CA MET A 1 17.63 16.10 -2.77
C MET A 1 16.23 16.58 -3.14
N HIS A 2 15.62 16.10 -4.24
CA HIS A 2 14.25 16.51 -4.61
C HIS A 2 13.23 15.68 -3.82
N PHE A 3 12.83 16.16 -2.64
CA PHE A 3 11.90 15.45 -1.73
C PHE A 3 10.53 15.19 -2.35
N ARG A 4 9.99 16.11 -3.16
CA ARG A 4 8.68 15.93 -3.83
C ARG A 4 8.62 14.72 -4.76
N ARG A 5 9.76 14.24 -5.28
CA ARG A 5 9.85 13.01 -6.10
C ARG A 5 10.02 11.74 -5.28
N ARG A 6 10.30 11.85 -3.97
CA ARG A 6 10.59 10.72 -3.08
C ARG A 6 9.50 10.43 -2.06
N ILE A 7 8.51 11.32 -1.94
CA ILE A 7 7.38 11.12 -1.04
C ILE A 7 6.41 10.15 -1.73
N PRO A 8 6.10 9.00 -1.11
CA PRO A 8 5.10 8.08 -1.62
C PRO A 8 3.72 8.75 -1.70
N SER A 9 2.83 8.24 -2.56
CA SER A 9 1.44 8.68 -2.55
C SER A 9 0.76 8.33 -1.21
N LEU A 10 -0.30 9.06 -0.85
CA LEU A 10 -1.12 8.71 0.31
C LEU A 10 -1.66 7.28 0.21
N THR A 11 -2.03 6.85 -1.00
CA THR A 11 -2.43 5.46 -1.27
C THR A 11 -1.34 4.49 -0.87
N ALA A 12 -0.09 4.71 -1.26
CA ALA A 12 1.03 3.83 -0.90
C ALA A 12 1.24 3.75 0.62
N LEU A 13 1.09 4.87 1.33
CA LEU A 13 1.21 4.91 2.80
C LEU A 13 0.08 4.14 3.50
N VAL A 14 -1.17 4.33 3.05
CA VAL A 14 -2.34 3.60 3.58
C VAL A 14 -2.24 2.11 3.28
N THR A 15 -1.84 1.75 2.06
CA THR A 15 -1.67 0.34 1.68
C THR A 15 -0.56 -0.33 2.50
N LEU A 16 0.54 0.37 2.75
CA LEU A 16 1.62 -0.12 3.62
C LEU A 16 1.14 -0.34 5.06
N GLU A 17 0.42 0.62 5.65
CA GLU A 17 -0.16 0.48 7.00
C GLU A 17 -1.02 -0.78 7.11
N ALA A 18 -1.94 -0.97 6.16
CA ALA A 18 -2.87 -2.09 6.18
C ALA A 18 -2.14 -3.43 6.05
N VAL A 19 -1.13 -3.52 5.18
CA VAL A 19 -0.30 -4.72 5.03
C VAL A 19 0.49 -5.02 6.30
N LEU A 20 1.08 -4.01 6.95
CA LEU A 20 1.83 -4.20 8.19
C LEU A 20 0.93 -4.63 9.35
N ARG A 21 -0.25 -4.01 9.51
CA ARG A 21 -1.23 -4.36 10.55
C ARG A 21 -1.81 -5.76 10.35
N LYS A 22 -2.12 -6.14 9.11
CA LYS A 22 -2.70 -7.46 8.79
C LYS A 22 -1.67 -8.56 8.60
N LYS A 23 -0.40 -8.21 8.37
CA LYS A 23 0.68 -9.14 8.01
C LYS A 23 0.32 -10.03 6.82
N SER A 24 -0.53 -9.53 5.92
CA SER A 24 -1.09 -10.28 4.79
C SER A 24 -1.56 -9.33 3.70
N PHE A 25 -1.02 -9.50 2.49
CA PHE A 25 -1.41 -8.71 1.32
C PHE A 25 -2.85 -8.99 0.89
N THR A 26 -3.29 -10.24 0.99
CA THR A 26 -4.66 -10.64 0.62
C THR A 26 -5.69 -10.04 1.58
N THR A 27 -5.43 -10.09 2.89
CA THR A 27 -6.35 -9.53 3.89
C THR A 27 -6.39 -8.01 3.82
N ALA A 28 -5.25 -7.36 3.57
CA ALA A 28 -5.20 -5.92 3.33
C ALA A 28 -5.96 -5.50 2.07
N ALA A 29 -5.88 -6.29 0.99
CA ALA A 29 -6.63 -6.04 -0.23
C ALA A 29 -8.14 -6.09 0.00
N THR A 30 -8.62 -7.09 0.75
CA THR A 30 -10.03 -7.18 1.16
C THR A 30 -10.47 -5.98 1.99
N GLU A 31 -9.65 -5.54 2.94
CA GLU A 31 -9.96 -4.36 3.76
C GLU A 31 -10.05 -3.07 2.93
N LEU A 32 -9.15 -2.89 1.98
CA LEU A 32 -9.06 -1.69 1.13
C LEU A 32 -10.02 -1.73 -0.08
N GLY A 33 -10.75 -2.81 -0.28
CA GLY A 33 -11.67 -2.97 -1.42
C GLY A 33 -10.96 -3.02 -2.78
N VAL A 34 -9.74 -3.54 -2.83
CA VAL A 34 -8.93 -3.65 -4.06
C VAL A 34 -8.45 -5.09 -4.27
N THR A 35 -7.83 -5.35 -5.43
CA THR A 35 -7.20 -6.66 -5.68
C THR A 35 -5.85 -6.77 -4.98
N GLN A 36 -5.44 -7.99 -4.61
CA GLN A 36 -4.11 -8.22 -4.03
C GLN A 36 -2.98 -7.74 -4.98
N ALA A 37 -3.16 -7.90 -6.29
CA ALA A 37 -2.23 -7.37 -7.28
C ALA A 37 -2.12 -5.83 -7.26
N ALA A 38 -3.21 -5.11 -6.95
CA ALA A 38 -3.16 -3.67 -6.77
C ALA A 38 -2.35 -3.27 -5.52
N VAL A 39 -2.53 -4.00 -4.41
CA VAL A 39 -1.72 -3.81 -3.19
C VAL A 39 -0.23 -4.00 -3.48
N SER A 40 0.14 -5.07 -4.19
CA SER A 40 1.54 -5.33 -4.59
C SER A 40 2.14 -4.16 -5.37
N ARG A 41 1.41 -3.64 -6.36
CA ARG A 41 1.86 -2.49 -7.17
C ARG A 41 1.93 -1.16 -6.41
N GLN A 42 1.14 -0.98 -5.36
CA GLN A 42 1.11 0.27 -4.58
C GLN A 42 2.26 0.36 -3.57
N ILE A 43 2.85 -0.78 -3.19
CA ILE A 43 3.97 -0.85 -2.24
C ILE A 43 5.33 -0.99 -2.96
N ALA A 44 5.35 -1.61 -4.15
CA ALA A 44 6.55 -1.71 -4.99
C ALA A 44 7.03 -0.34 -5.49
#